data_AF-F2SYL4-F1
#
_entry.id   AF-F2SYL4-F1
#
_cell.length_a   1.000
_cell.length_b   1.000
_cell.length_c   1.000
_cell.angle_alpha   90.00
_cell.angle_beta   90.00
_cell.angle_gamma   90.00
#
_symmetry.space_group_name_H-M   'P 1'
#
loop_
_entity.id
_entity.type
_entity.pdbx_description
1 polymer ?
#
loop_
_entity_poly.entity_id
_entity_poly.type
_entity_poly.pdbx_seq_one_letter_code
_entity_poly.pdbx_strand_id
1 'polypeptide(L)'
;MGCYSPFTAFFHDGPGFQPVYLNRPLQFYGSDEKEDEFAAKVFDFVSRMIPGPTSKNLPSELHAMLQLGLLLDKVADLLRNDSLDDVMKRSHVYKAAFGLVSKLSSHPELIDLAKCARYRKQQTPGLEILSSSKPQQYDSSPLILGEKIASVGERLKQLARQSKIVLESAESQDLNTRSGEDLLLCCESVLSLYSVISADQEGTGMRTTVSPQEKWEAFHQEHGVSRDEGVFDRTHAYYSKAISMTYSNPGRIKRMVTEVANMSTSLPIGIFVKVSESRPDVMKCLIMGPPDSPYGYALFE
;
A
#
# COMPACT_ATOMS: atom_id res chain seq x y z
N MET A 1 9.03 23.14 -13.38
CA MET A 1 8.49 24.23 -12.54
C MET A 1 8.70 23.82 -11.09
N GLY A 2 9.44 24.63 -10.32
CA GLY A 2 9.83 24.29 -8.96
C GLY A 2 8.62 24.12 -8.06
N CYS A 3 8.62 23.06 -7.25
CA CYS A 3 7.63 22.77 -6.23
C CYS A 3 7.77 23.85 -5.13
N TYR A 4 7.04 24.96 -5.29
CA TYR A 4 7.01 26.03 -4.32
C TYR A 4 6.25 25.54 -3.09
N SER A 5 6.97 25.24 -2.01
CA SER A 5 6.34 25.02 -0.70
C SER A 5 6.18 26.40 -0.05
N PRO A 6 4.95 26.88 0.19
CA PRO A 6 4.72 28.17 0.86
C PRO A 6 5.12 28.14 2.35
N PHE A 7 5.68 27.03 2.83
CA PHE A 7 5.97 26.79 4.24
C PHE A 7 7.45 26.82 4.59
N THR A 8 8.37 27.23 3.69
CA THR A 8 9.83 27.33 3.91
C THR A 8 10.22 28.08 5.20
N ALA A 9 9.32 28.87 5.76
CA ALA A 9 9.50 29.60 7.01
C ALA A 9 9.15 28.81 8.30
N PHE A 10 8.55 27.61 8.22
CA PHE A 10 8.24 26.75 9.38
C PHE A 10 9.32 25.71 9.68
N PHE A 11 10.48 25.84 9.04
CA PHE A 11 11.59 24.91 9.12
C PHE A 11 12.51 25.29 10.28
N HIS A 12 12.76 24.36 11.20
CA HIS A 12 13.85 24.49 12.14
C HIS A 12 15.07 23.77 11.55
N ASP A 13 15.98 24.54 10.96
CA ASP A 13 17.23 24.05 10.33
C ASP A 13 18.47 24.57 11.08
N GLY A 14 18.34 24.72 12.41
CA GLY A 14 19.35 25.35 13.26
C GLY A 14 20.01 24.37 14.23
N PRO A 15 21.31 24.51 14.52
CA PRO A 15 21.99 23.66 15.50
C PRO A 15 21.61 24.10 16.91
N GLY A 16 20.83 23.27 17.61
CA GLY A 16 20.41 23.49 18.99
C GLY A 16 19.82 22.22 19.60
N PHE A 17 20.11 21.99 20.89
CA PHE A 17 19.75 20.77 21.62
C PHE A 17 18.24 20.43 21.53
N GLN A 18 17.93 19.23 21.04
CA GLN A 18 16.58 18.67 21.08
C GLN A 18 16.23 18.22 22.51
N PRO A 19 15.03 18.54 23.05
CA PRO A 19 14.55 17.96 24.30
C PRO A 19 14.36 16.45 24.14
N VAL A 20 14.96 15.67 25.04
CA VAL A 20 15.06 14.19 24.99
C VAL A 20 13.72 13.45 25.19
N TYR A 21 12.62 14.17 25.41
CA TYR A 21 11.30 13.58 25.64
C TYR A 21 10.30 14.11 24.62
N LEU A 22 10.13 13.42 23.47
CA LEU A 22 8.92 13.36 22.61
C LEU A 22 9.17 12.77 21.19
N ASN A 23 10.17 11.90 21.01
CA ASN A 23 10.45 11.27 19.70
C ASN A 23 9.58 10.03 19.39
N ARG A 24 8.30 10.00 19.76
CA ARG A 24 7.39 8.97 19.27
C ARG A 24 6.53 9.52 18.13
N PRO A 25 6.59 8.94 16.93
CA PRO A 25 5.67 9.32 15.88
C PRO A 25 4.22 9.09 16.32
N LEU A 26 3.29 9.91 15.82
CA LEU A 26 1.86 9.64 15.98
C LEU A 26 1.56 8.25 15.42
N GLN A 27 1.18 7.33 16.30
CA GLN A 27 0.79 5.97 15.96
C GLN A 27 -0.72 5.89 15.98
N PHE A 28 -1.31 5.46 14.86
CA PHE A 28 -2.67 4.95 14.87
C PHE A 28 -2.58 3.56 15.52
N TYR A 29 -2.99 3.45 16.78
CA TYR A 29 -3.02 2.16 17.48
C TYR A 29 -4.11 1.25 16.87
N GLY A 30 -4.04 -0.05 17.18
CA GLY A 30 -4.81 -1.11 16.52
C GLY A 30 -6.28 -0.77 16.31
N SER A 31 -6.75 -0.99 15.09
CA SER A 31 -8.11 -0.66 14.66
C SER A 31 -9.15 -1.59 15.31
N ASP A 32 -9.93 -1.05 16.23
CA ASP A 32 -11.25 -1.60 16.57
C ASP A 32 -12.27 -1.19 15.49
N GLU A 33 -13.35 -1.97 15.35
CA GLU A 33 -14.41 -1.77 14.37
C GLU A 33 -15.00 -0.35 14.44
N LYS A 34 -15.07 0.23 15.64
CA LYS A 34 -15.54 1.61 15.87
C LYS A 34 -14.62 2.68 15.27
N GLU A 35 -13.31 2.47 15.33
CA GLU A 35 -12.35 3.41 14.74
C GLU A 35 -12.41 3.37 13.23
N ASP A 36 -12.56 2.17 12.65
CA ASP A 36 -12.74 2.00 11.21
C ASP A 36 -14.06 2.61 10.73
N GLU A 37 -15.15 2.42 11.48
CA GLU A 37 -16.43 3.03 11.17
C GLU A 37 -16.34 4.57 11.19
N PHE A 38 -15.67 5.13 12.20
CA PHE A 38 -15.44 6.57 12.27
C PHE A 38 -14.57 7.07 11.12
N ALA A 39 -13.43 6.41 10.86
CA ALA A 39 -12.53 6.78 9.77
C ALA A 39 -13.24 6.72 8.41
N ALA A 40 -14.04 5.67 8.17
CA ALA A 40 -14.83 5.52 6.95
C ALA A 40 -15.81 6.68 6.75
N LYS A 41 -16.57 7.05 7.81
CA LYS A 41 -17.49 8.19 7.77
C LYS A 41 -16.78 9.49 7.45
N VAL A 42 -15.61 9.72 8.05
CA VAL A 42 -14.83 10.94 7.81
C VAL A 42 -14.27 10.96 6.38
N PHE A 43 -13.76 9.84 5.87
CA PHE A 43 -13.31 9.74 4.48
C PHE A 43 -14.45 10.03 3.49
N ASP A 44 -15.62 9.42 3.69
CA ASP A 44 -16.79 9.65 2.85
C ASP A 44 -17.26 11.10 2.91
N PHE A 45 -17.33 11.68 4.10
CA PHE A 45 -17.76 13.06 4.30
C PHE A 45 -16.82 14.03 3.57
N VAL A 46 -15.51 13.91 3.81
CA VAL A 46 -14.50 14.77 3.17
C VAL A 46 -14.46 14.54 1.66
N SER A 47 -14.59 13.29 1.20
CA SER A 47 -14.66 12.97 -0.23
C SER A 47 -15.84 13.66 -0.93
N ARG A 48 -16.98 13.84 -0.24
CA ARG A 48 -18.14 14.57 -0.79
C ARG A 48 -17.94 16.10 -0.79
N MET A 49 -17.07 16.61 0.10
CA MET A 49 -16.74 18.04 0.15
C MET A 49 -15.71 18.46 -0.89
N ILE A 50 -14.90 17.53 -1.40
CA ILE A 50 -13.92 17.83 -2.46
C ILE A 50 -14.68 18.18 -3.75
N PRO A 51 -14.41 19.34 -4.36
CA PRO A 51 -15.09 19.75 -5.59
C PRO A 51 -14.90 18.77 -6.76
N GLY A 52 -15.76 18.90 -7.78
CA GLY A 52 -15.68 18.08 -8.98
C GLY A 52 -14.36 18.26 -9.73
N PRO A 53 -13.95 17.31 -10.58
CA PRO A 53 -12.70 17.41 -11.35
C PRO A 53 -12.68 18.59 -12.35
N THR A 54 -13.85 19.17 -12.64
CA THR A 54 -14.03 20.34 -13.52
C THR A 54 -13.96 21.67 -12.78
N SER A 55 -13.99 21.66 -11.44
CA SER A 55 -13.81 22.85 -10.63
C SER A 55 -12.38 23.37 -10.81
N LYS A 56 -12.23 24.69 -10.92
CA LYS A 56 -10.93 25.36 -11.09
C LYS A 56 -10.76 26.40 -9.99
N ASN A 57 -9.50 26.71 -9.67
CA ASN A 57 -9.13 27.71 -8.67
C ASN A 57 -9.63 27.31 -7.29
N LEU A 58 -9.23 26.13 -6.82
CA LEU A 58 -9.53 25.74 -5.45
C LEU A 58 -8.84 26.71 -4.48
N PRO A 59 -9.47 27.04 -3.34
CA PRO A 59 -8.80 27.79 -2.28
C PRO A 59 -7.52 27.06 -1.85
N SER A 60 -6.41 27.78 -1.73
CA SER A 60 -5.14 27.20 -1.25
C SER A 60 -5.26 26.67 0.17
N GLU A 61 -6.18 27.22 0.95
CA GLU A 61 -6.54 26.77 2.29
C GLU A 61 -7.09 25.33 2.28
N LEU A 62 -7.87 24.94 1.26
CA LEU A 62 -8.39 23.57 1.15
C LEU A 62 -7.25 22.58 0.96
N HIS A 63 -6.31 22.89 0.06
CA HIS A 63 -5.13 22.07 -0.17
C HIS A 63 -4.28 21.96 1.11
N ALA A 64 -4.01 23.10 1.77
CA ALA A 64 -3.25 23.15 3.02
C ALA A 64 -3.95 22.35 4.15
N MET A 65 -5.28 22.46 4.28
CA MET A 65 -6.04 21.68 5.26
C MET A 65 -5.95 20.17 5.01
N LEU A 66 -6.07 19.73 3.75
CA LEU A 66 -5.93 18.32 3.39
C LEU A 66 -4.50 17.80 3.62
N GLN A 67 -3.48 18.63 3.35
CA GLN A 67 -2.08 18.29 3.57
C GLN A 67 -1.74 18.20 5.07
N LEU A 68 -2.21 19.15 5.88
CA LEU A 68 -1.95 19.25 7.32
C LEU A 68 -2.81 18.29 8.14
N GLY A 69 -4.01 17.96 7.68
CA GLY A 69 -4.90 16.98 8.31
C GLY A 69 -4.33 15.56 8.32
N LEU A 70 -4.82 14.70 9.22
CA LEU A 70 -4.31 13.33 9.43
C LEU A 70 -4.97 12.27 8.52
N LEU A 71 -5.84 12.68 7.59
CA LEU A 71 -6.61 11.74 6.77
C LEU A 71 -5.72 10.91 5.85
N LEU A 72 -4.83 11.57 5.11
CA LEU A 72 -3.89 10.88 4.24
C LEU A 72 -2.86 10.07 5.02
N ASP A 73 -2.57 10.46 6.26
CA ASP A 73 -1.73 9.67 7.16
C ASP A 73 -2.44 8.37 7.56
N LYS A 74 -3.74 8.43 7.88
CA LYS A 74 -4.56 7.24 8.15
C LYS A 74 -4.74 6.36 6.91
N VAL A 75 -4.95 6.95 5.73
CA VAL A 75 -4.99 6.17 4.46
C VAL A 75 -3.65 5.46 4.23
N ALA A 76 -2.53 6.16 4.39
CA ALA A 76 -1.21 5.57 4.26
C ALA A 76 -0.95 4.45 5.28
N ASP A 77 -1.49 4.58 6.50
CA ASP A 77 -1.43 3.55 7.53
C ASP A 77 -2.26 2.31 7.16
N LEU A 78 -3.48 2.49 6.62
CA LEU A 78 -4.29 1.38 6.08
C LEU A 78 -3.58 0.64 4.95
N LEU A 79 -2.89 1.36 4.06
CA LEU A 79 -2.18 0.76 2.92
C LEU A 79 -0.79 0.22 3.28
N ARG A 80 -0.39 0.27 4.54
CA ARG A 80 0.96 -0.10 4.96
C ARG A 80 1.30 -1.57 4.77
N ASN A 81 0.33 -2.47 4.97
CA ASN A 81 0.56 -3.92 5.02
C ASN A 81 0.17 -4.64 3.73
N ASP A 82 -0.23 -3.91 2.68
CA ASP A 82 -0.52 -4.41 1.33
C ASP A 82 -1.34 -5.71 1.24
N SER A 83 -2.11 -6.06 2.27
CA SER A 83 -2.78 -7.36 2.41
C SER A 83 -4.18 -7.32 1.84
N LEU A 84 -4.42 -8.09 0.77
CA LEU A 84 -5.77 -8.29 0.23
C LEU A 84 -6.73 -8.91 1.27
N ASP A 85 -6.25 -9.78 2.15
CA ASP A 85 -7.09 -10.35 3.22
C ASP A 85 -7.56 -9.27 4.20
N ASP A 86 -6.68 -8.36 4.62
CA ASP A 86 -7.05 -7.26 5.51
C ASP A 86 -8.03 -6.29 4.82
N VAL A 87 -7.77 -5.98 3.55
CA VAL A 87 -8.66 -5.15 2.71
C VAL A 87 -10.05 -5.78 2.64
N MET A 88 -10.14 -7.09 2.42
CA MET A 88 -11.43 -7.77 2.35
C MET A 88 -12.14 -7.83 3.71
N LYS A 89 -11.41 -8.10 4.79
CA LYS A 89 -11.96 -8.14 6.15
C LYS A 89 -12.49 -6.79 6.60
N ARG A 90 -11.79 -5.71 6.25
CA ARG A 90 -12.10 -4.32 6.64
C ARG A 90 -12.61 -3.52 5.44
N SER A 91 -13.36 -4.17 4.54
CA SER A 91 -13.73 -3.62 3.23
C SER A 91 -14.40 -2.26 3.27
N HIS A 92 -15.18 -1.95 4.30
CA HIS A 92 -15.88 -0.66 4.42
C HIS A 92 -14.90 0.52 4.52
N VAL A 93 -13.89 0.46 5.39
CA VAL A 93 -12.93 1.56 5.59
C VAL A 93 -11.97 1.68 4.42
N TYR A 94 -11.56 0.56 3.81
CA TYR A 94 -10.74 0.57 2.60
C TYR A 94 -11.50 1.17 1.41
N LYS A 95 -12.77 0.81 1.20
CA LYS A 95 -13.60 1.41 0.13
C LYS A 95 -13.74 2.92 0.30
N ALA A 96 -14.00 3.40 1.52
CA ALA A 96 -14.08 4.83 1.82
C ALA A 96 -12.73 5.54 1.59
N ALA A 97 -11.63 4.92 2.01
CA ALA A 97 -10.28 5.42 1.76
C ALA A 97 -9.97 5.50 0.25
N PHE A 98 -10.26 4.46 -0.51
CA PHE A 98 -10.10 4.46 -1.97
C PHE A 98 -10.98 5.51 -2.64
N GLY A 99 -12.21 5.72 -2.17
CA GLY A 99 -13.09 6.78 -2.65
C GLY A 99 -12.49 8.17 -2.45
N LEU A 100 -11.97 8.46 -1.25
CA LEU A 100 -11.27 9.71 -0.97
C LEU A 100 -10.04 9.91 -1.88
N VAL A 101 -9.19 8.89 -1.99
CA VAL A 101 -7.99 8.99 -2.84
C VAL A 101 -8.38 9.15 -4.30
N SER A 102 -9.36 8.39 -4.80
CA SER A 102 -9.87 8.54 -6.17
C SER A 102 -10.35 9.97 -6.44
N LYS A 103 -11.05 10.57 -5.48
CA LYS A 103 -11.54 11.94 -5.60
C LYS A 103 -10.40 12.97 -5.67
N LEU A 104 -9.38 12.82 -4.82
CA LEU A 104 -8.18 13.65 -4.84
C LEU A 104 -7.41 13.48 -6.16
N SER A 105 -7.21 12.23 -6.59
CA SER A 105 -6.47 11.90 -7.81
C SER A 105 -7.18 12.32 -9.09
N SER A 106 -8.49 12.49 -9.06
CA SER A 106 -9.26 12.99 -10.21
C SER A 106 -9.14 14.51 -10.38
N HIS A 107 -8.65 15.25 -9.38
CA HIS A 107 -8.59 16.70 -9.40
C HIS A 107 -7.17 17.20 -9.71
N PRO A 108 -6.93 17.99 -10.77
CA PRO A 108 -5.59 18.43 -11.17
C PRO A 108 -4.82 19.19 -10.09
N GLU A 109 -5.51 20.00 -9.28
CA GLU A 109 -4.91 20.79 -8.19
C GLU A 109 -4.70 20.02 -6.88
N LEU A 110 -5.17 18.77 -6.76
CA LEU A 110 -5.07 17.96 -5.52
C LEU A 110 -4.34 16.61 -5.72
N ILE A 111 -4.07 16.22 -6.98
CA ILE A 111 -3.45 14.94 -7.32
C ILE A 111 -2.05 14.78 -6.71
N ASP A 112 -1.36 15.89 -6.44
CA ASP A 112 -0.06 15.93 -5.76
C ASP A 112 -0.15 15.37 -4.33
N LEU A 113 -1.27 15.55 -3.63
CA LEU A 113 -1.45 15.01 -2.28
C LEU A 113 -1.42 13.47 -2.24
N ALA A 114 -1.84 12.82 -3.33
CA ALA A 114 -1.78 11.37 -3.48
C ALA A 114 -0.42 10.89 -4.03
N LYS A 115 0.16 11.64 -4.97
CA LYS A 115 1.38 11.28 -5.71
C LYS A 115 2.66 11.56 -4.93
N CYS A 116 2.74 12.69 -4.23
CA CYS A 116 3.97 13.18 -3.65
C CYS A 116 4.24 12.53 -2.30
N ALA A 117 5.52 12.23 -2.04
CA ALA A 117 5.98 11.83 -0.73
C ALA A 117 5.72 12.95 0.29
N ARG A 118 5.36 12.57 1.51
CA ARG A 118 4.92 13.48 2.58
C ARG A 118 5.86 13.37 3.77
N TYR A 119 5.79 14.29 4.71
CA TYR A 119 6.52 14.15 5.97
C TYR A 119 5.63 13.52 7.04
N ARG A 120 6.18 12.59 7.81
CA ARG A 120 5.45 12.02 8.95
C ARG A 120 5.25 13.11 10.01
N LYS A 121 4.01 13.31 10.45
CA LYS A 121 3.72 14.22 11.56
C LYS A 121 4.04 13.53 12.88
N GLN A 122 5.03 14.04 13.60
CA GLN A 122 5.38 13.59 14.95
C GLN A 122 4.53 14.29 16.00
N GLN A 123 4.26 15.59 15.79
CA GLN A 123 3.33 16.37 16.59
C GLN A 123 2.51 17.25 15.67
N THR A 124 1.22 17.43 15.98
CA THR A 124 0.36 18.37 15.27
C THR A 124 -0.68 18.94 16.24
N PRO A 125 -0.95 20.25 16.21
CA PRO A 125 -2.07 20.84 16.93
C PRO A 125 -3.43 20.46 16.31
N GLY A 126 -3.42 19.73 15.18
CA GLY A 126 -4.61 19.39 14.42
C GLY A 126 -5.22 20.59 13.69
N LEU A 127 -6.33 20.36 12.99
CA LEU A 127 -7.10 21.44 12.35
C LEU A 127 -8.09 22.10 13.32
N GLU A 128 -8.36 21.49 14.48
CA GLU A 128 -9.25 22.05 15.50
C GLU A 128 -8.75 23.38 16.04
N ILE A 129 -7.43 23.63 16.04
CA ILE A 129 -6.89 24.94 16.43
C ILE A 129 -7.42 26.08 15.56
N LEU A 130 -7.83 25.80 14.32
CA LEU A 130 -8.38 26.80 13.39
C LEU A 130 -9.82 27.21 13.76
N SER A 131 -10.55 26.39 14.53
CA SER A 131 -11.93 26.70 14.96
C SER A 131 -11.99 27.42 16.30
N SER A 132 -10.87 27.49 17.04
CA SER A 132 -10.83 28.11 18.37
C SER A 132 -10.78 29.63 18.26
N SER A 133 -11.89 30.28 18.64
CA SER A 133 -12.08 31.74 18.58
C SER A 133 -11.30 32.53 19.65
N LYS A 134 -10.59 31.85 20.56
CA LYS A 134 -9.75 32.48 21.58
C LYS A 134 -8.31 32.05 21.36
N PRO A 135 -7.36 32.96 21.12
CA PRO A 135 -5.94 32.63 21.19
C PRO A 135 -5.61 32.39 22.67
N GLN A 136 -5.83 31.17 23.16
CA GLN A 136 -5.35 30.78 24.47
C GLN A 136 -3.82 30.75 24.40
N GLN A 137 -3.23 31.61 25.21
CA GLN A 137 -1.79 31.87 25.31
C GLN A 137 -1.02 30.72 26.01
N TYR A 138 -1.52 29.49 25.92
CA TYR A 138 -0.93 28.31 26.56
C TYR A 138 -0.70 27.21 25.52
N ASP A 139 0.56 26.96 25.22
CA ASP A 139 1.09 25.60 24.98
C ASP A 139 0.52 24.81 23.79
N SER A 140 0.17 25.49 22.69
CA SER A 140 -0.12 24.79 21.42
C SER A 140 1.12 24.03 20.97
N SER A 141 1.08 22.70 21.06
CA SER A 141 2.17 21.85 20.59
C SER A 141 2.49 22.18 19.13
N PRO A 142 3.75 22.51 18.80
CA PRO A 142 4.12 22.89 17.45
C PRO A 142 3.87 21.73 16.47
N LEU A 143 3.66 22.05 15.20
CA LEU A 143 3.72 21.05 14.14
C LEU A 143 5.18 20.58 14.03
N ILE A 144 5.46 19.35 14.44
CA ILE A 144 6.78 18.72 14.28
C ILE A 144 6.67 17.66 13.20
N LEU A 145 7.47 17.84 12.15
CA LEU A 145 7.60 16.89 11.04
C LEU A 145 8.86 16.04 11.26
N GLY A 146 8.72 14.74 11.02
CA GLY A 146 9.80 13.78 11.06
C GLY A 146 10.32 13.45 9.66
N GLU A 147 10.68 12.18 9.47
CA GLU A 147 11.18 11.68 8.20
C GLU A 147 10.18 11.82 7.04
N LYS A 148 10.71 11.88 5.83
CA LYS A 148 9.94 11.78 4.60
C LYS A 148 9.43 10.35 4.45
N ILE A 149 8.13 10.19 4.29
CA ILE A 149 7.42 8.93 4.12
C ILE A 149 6.89 8.78 2.71
N ALA A 150 6.75 7.52 2.30
CA ALA A 150 6.20 7.14 1.01
C ALA A 150 4.81 7.75 0.77
N SER A 151 4.55 8.11 -0.49
CA SER A 151 3.27 8.66 -0.92
C SER A 151 2.15 7.62 -0.80
N VAL A 152 0.89 8.06 -0.93
CA VAL A 152 -0.25 7.12 -0.98
C VAL A 152 -0.12 6.22 -2.22
N GLY A 153 0.30 6.79 -3.35
CA GLY A 153 0.59 6.03 -4.58
C GLY A 153 1.66 4.95 -4.39
N GLU A 154 2.78 5.29 -3.75
CA GLU A 154 3.85 4.32 -3.47
C GLU A 154 3.38 3.19 -2.55
N ARG A 155 2.55 3.50 -1.54
CA ARG A 155 1.95 2.48 -0.65
C ARG A 155 0.92 1.60 -1.36
N LEU A 156 0.24 2.14 -2.36
CA LEU A 156 -0.73 1.38 -3.15
C LEU A 156 -0.06 0.42 -4.15
N LYS A 157 1.21 0.66 -4.51
CA LYS A 157 1.93 -0.10 -5.55
C LYS A 157 1.92 -1.61 -5.34
N GLN A 158 2.25 -2.08 -4.14
CA GLN A 158 2.31 -3.52 -3.87
C GLN A 158 0.91 -4.14 -3.82
N LEU A 159 -0.07 -3.46 -3.22
CA LEU A 159 -1.46 -3.91 -3.25
C LEU A 159 -2.02 -3.98 -4.69
N ALA A 160 -1.65 -3.03 -5.55
CA ALA A 160 -1.99 -3.04 -6.96
C ALA A 160 -1.32 -4.21 -7.70
N ARG A 161 -0.07 -4.52 -7.37
CA ARG A 161 0.62 -5.70 -7.90
C ARG A 161 -0.07 -7.00 -7.50
N GLN A 162 -0.42 -7.15 -6.22
CA GLN A 162 -1.20 -8.31 -5.77
C GLN A 162 -2.54 -8.40 -6.50
N SER A 163 -3.25 -7.27 -6.63
CA SER A 163 -4.55 -7.19 -7.33
C SER A 163 -4.43 -7.62 -8.80
N LYS A 164 -3.35 -7.22 -9.49
CA LYS A 164 -3.06 -7.64 -10.86
C LYS A 164 -2.90 -9.16 -10.97
N ILE A 165 -2.13 -9.76 -10.07
CA ILE A 165 -1.89 -11.21 -10.07
C ILE A 165 -3.17 -12.01 -9.83
N VAL A 166 -4.06 -11.52 -8.96
CA VAL A 166 -5.38 -12.13 -8.75
C VAL A 166 -6.22 -12.09 -10.02
N LEU A 167 -6.26 -10.94 -10.71
CA LEU A 167 -7.08 -10.75 -11.91
C LEU A 167 -6.54 -11.51 -13.13
N GLU A 168 -5.22 -11.63 -13.26
CA GLU A 168 -4.56 -12.39 -14.36
C GLU A 168 -4.50 -13.90 -14.10
N SER A 169 -4.87 -14.35 -12.90
CA SER A 169 -4.94 -15.78 -12.54
C SER A 169 -5.98 -16.50 -13.39
N ALA A 170 -5.67 -17.69 -13.92
CA ALA A 170 -6.64 -18.51 -14.65
C ALA A 170 -7.85 -18.87 -13.78
N GLU A 171 -7.61 -19.06 -12.48
CA GLU A 171 -8.58 -19.42 -11.46
C GLU A 171 -9.48 -18.26 -11.05
N SER A 172 -9.24 -17.04 -11.55
CA SER A 172 -10.14 -15.90 -11.35
C SER A 172 -11.56 -16.20 -11.88
N GLN A 173 -11.66 -17.00 -12.95
CA GLN A 173 -12.92 -17.46 -13.53
C GLN A 173 -13.70 -18.40 -12.61
N ASP A 174 -13.01 -19.05 -11.67
CA ASP A 174 -13.61 -19.97 -10.70
C ASP A 174 -14.08 -19.25 -9.43
N LEU A 175 -13.85 -17.94 -9.30
CA LEU A 175 -14.23 -17.13 -8.13
C LEU A 175 -15.70 -16.67 -8.16
N ASN A 176 -16.62 -17.56 -8.53
CA ASN A 176 -18.05 -17.28 -8.71
C ASN A 176 -18.87 -17.15 -7.41
N THR A 177 -18.20 -17.09 -6.27
CA THR A 177 -18.89 -16.85 -4.98
C THR A 177 -18.99 -15.35 -4.75
N ARG A 178 -20.01 -14.88 -4.01
CA ARG A 178 -20.12 -13.45 -3.63
C ARG A 178 -18.81 -12.90 -3.05
N SER A 179 -18.14 -13.66 -2.20
CA SER A 179 -16.87 -13.26 -1.59
C SER A 179 -15.70 -13.23 -2.59
N GLY A 180 -15.78 -14.02 -3.67
CA GLY A 180 -14.84 -14.00 -4.79
C GLY A 180 -15.11 -12.80 -5.72
N GLU A 181 -16.37 -12.56 -6.08
CA GLU A 181 -16.79 -11.38 -6.84
C GLU A 181 -16.40 -10.08 -6.12
N ASP A 182 -16.64 -9.99 -4.81
CA ASP A 182 -16.23 -8.84 -3.99
C ASP A 182 -14.71 -8.62 -4.02
N LEU A 183 -13.91 -9.70 -4.08
CA LEU A 183 -12.45 -9.63 -4.21
C LEU A 183 -12.05 -9.11 -5.59
N LEU A 184 -12.65 -9.63 -6.67
CA LEU A 184 -12.37 -9.21 -8.04
C LEU A 184 -12.69 -7.72 -8.23
N LEU A 185 -13.87 -7.28 -7.80
CA LEU A 185 -14.27 -5.87 -7.83
C LEU A 185 -13.30 -4.98 -7.02
N CYS A 186 -12.82 -5.47 -5.88
CA CYS A 186 -11.82 -4.76 -5.09
C CYS A 186 -10.49 -4.64 -5.85
N CYS A 187 -10.02 -5.71 -6.48
CA CYS A 187 -8.80 -5.72 -7.27
C CYS A 187 -8.88 -4.74 -8.45
N GLU A 188 -10.01 -4.72 -9.16
CA GLU A 188 -10.27 -3.77 -10.25
C GLU A 188 -10.23 -2.31 -9.76
N SER A 189 -10.88 -2.04 -8.63
CA SER A 189 -10.89 -0.70 -8.02
C SER A 189 -9.48 -0.24 -7.64
N VAL A 190 -8.66 -1.12 -7.06
CA VAL A 190 -7.26 -0.83 -6.71
C VAL A 190 -6.43 -0.53 -7.97
N LEU A 191 -6.55 -1.35 -9.02
CA LEU A 191 -5.81 -1.13 -10.26
C LEU A 191 -6.21 0.15 -10.97
N SER A 192 -7.52 0.43 -11.05
CA SER A 192 -8.04 1.67 -11.62
C SER A 192 -7.46 2.87 -10.87
N LEU A 193 -7.53 2.88 -9.54
CA LEU A 193 -6.98 3.95 -8.72
C LEU A 193 -5.47 4.11 -8.91
N TYR A 194 -4.72 3.01 -8.88
CA TYR A 194 -3.27 3.04 -9.03
C TYR A 194 -2.85 3.61 -10.40
N SER A 195 -3.53 3.22 -11.49
CA SER A 195 -3.23 3.72 -12.84
C SER A 195 -3.35 5.25 -12.97
N VAL A 196 -4.36 5.84 -12.32
CA VAL A 196 -4.55 7.31 -12.29
C VAL A 196 -3.40 7.98 -11.53
N ILE A 197 -2.96 7.37 -10.42
CA ILE A 197 -1.89 7.92 -9.58
C ILE A 197 -0.52 7.72 -10.23
N SER A 198 -0.30 6.65 -10.99
CA SER A 198 1.01 6.34 -11.59
C SER A 198 1.25 7.00 -12.96
N ALA A 199 0.22 7.58 -13.59
CA ALA A 199 0.25 8.05 -14.99
C ALA A 199 1.40 9.01 -15.38
N ASP A 200 2.02 9.72 -14.43
CA ASP A 200 3.10 10.68 -14.69
C ASP A 200 4.46 10.29 -14.07
N GLN A 201 4.54 9.15 -13.40
CA GLN A 201 5.76 8.77 -12.65
C GLN A 201 6.88 8.17 -13.53
N GLU A 202 6.64 7.93 -14.82
CA GLU A 202 7.64 7.36 -15.74
C GLU A 202 8.75 8.35 -16.16
N GLY A 203 8.69 9.63 -15.74
CA GLY A 203 9.53 10.69 -16.32
C GLY A 203 10.55 11.38 -15.41
N THR A 204 10.63 11.12 -14.10
CA THR A 204 11.50 11.92 -13.20
C THR A 204 12.48 11.08 -12.37
N GLY A 205 13.10 10.08 -13.01
CA GLY A 205 14.26 9.40 -12.46
C GLY A 205 15.52 10.26 -12.66
N MET A 206 15.97 10.95 -11.61
CA MET A 206 17.38 11.35 -11.53
C MET A 206 18.20 10.07 -11.71
N ARG A 207 19.15 10.06 -12.66
CA ARG A 207 20.03 8.91 -12.95
C ARG A 207 20.97 8.66 -11.78
N THR A 208 20.45 8.07 -10.71
CA THR A 208 21.26 7.51 -9.64
C THR A 208 21.78 6.17 -10.15
N THR A 209 23.08 5.93 -10.03
CA THR A 209 23.68 4.63 -10.36
C THR A 209 23.10 3.57 -9.43
N VAL A 210 22.15 2.78 -9.94
CA VAL A 210 21.47 1.72 -9.18
C VAL A 210 22.51 0.71 -8.69
N SER A 211 22.54 0.47 -7.38
CA SER A 211 23.50 -0.43 -6.76
C SER A 211 23.27 -1.89 -7.21
N PRO A 212 24.27 -2.78 -7.16
CA PRO A 212 24.05 -4.20 -7.44
C PRO A 212 22.98 -4.85 -6.54
N GLN A 213 22.87 -4.38 -5.29
CA GLN A 213 21.86 -4.85 -4.33
C GLN A 213 20.45 -4.45 -4.77
N GLU A 214 20.25 -3.19 -5.15
CA GLU A 214 18.96 -2.70 -5.65
C GLU A 214 18.54 -3.42 -6.93
N LYS A 215 19.50 -3.73 -7.82
CA LYS A 215 19.22 -4.54 -9.03
C LYS A 215 18.78 -5.96 -8.68
N TRP A 216 19.43 -6.57 -7.70
CA TRP A 216 19.08 -7.91 -7.22
C TRP A 216 17.71 -7.94 -6.55
N GLU A 217 17.40 -6.96 -5.71
CA GLU A 217 16.08 -6.81 -5.09
C GLU A 217 15.00 -6.57 -6.13
N ALA A 218 15.24 -5.74 -7.15
CA ALA A 218 14.30 -5.54 -8.24
C ALA A 218 14.06 -6.84 -9.04
N PHE A 219 15.14 -7.57 -9.36
CA PHE A 219 15.05 -8.86 -10.04
C PHE A 219 14.25 -9.87 -9.22
N HIS A 220 14.54 -10.00 -7.93
CA HIS A 220 13.83 -10.92 -7.04
C HIS A 220 12.38 -10.51 -6.82
N GLN A 221 12.11 -9.21 -6.68
CA GLN A 221 10.73 -8.74 -6.62
C GLN A 221 9.98 -9.19 -7.88
N GLU A 222 10.54 -9.02 -9.07
CA GLU A 222 9.90 -9.42 -10.33
C GLU A 222 9.76 -10.95 -10.50
N HIS A 223 10.78 -11.72 -10.12
CA HIS A 223 10.88 -13.16 -10.45
C HIS A 223 10.70 -14.11 -9.24
N GLY A 224 10.46 -13.57 -8.04
CA GLY A 224 10.39 -14.34 -6.79
C GLY A 224 9.24 -15.33 -6.76
N VAL A 225 8.14 -15.04 -7.47
CA VAL A 225 7.05 -15.98 -7.74
C VAL A 225 6.85 -16.10 -9.24
N SER A 226 6.87 -17.31 -9.76
CA SER A 226 6.55 -17.59 -11.16
C SER A 226 5.60 -18.78 -11.27
N ARG A 227 4.95 -18.89 -12.44
CA ARG A 227 4.08 -20.02 -12.76
C ARG A 227 4.71 -20.88 -13.83
N ASP A 228 4.64 -22.19 -13.66
CA ASP A 228 5.30 -23.18 -14.52
C ASP A 228 4.65 -24.55 -14.33
N GLU A 229 4.05 -25.10 -15.39
CA GLU A 229 3.47 -26.46 -15.36
C GLU A 229 4.48 -27.57 -15.11
N GLY A 230 5.77 -27.33 -15.39
CA GLY A 230 6.85 -28.26 -15.10
C GLY A 230 6.98 -28.59 -13.61
N VAL A 231 6.38 -27.79 -12.72
CA VAL A 231 6.31 -28.07 -11.28
C VAL A 231 5.48 -29.33 -11.00
N PHE A 232 4.41 -29.57 -11.77
CA PHE A 232 3.48 -30.65 -11.52
C PHE A 232 3.82 -31.92 -12.34
N ASP A 233 5.04 -32.41 -12.15
CA ASP A 233 5.52 -33.65 -12.77
C ASP A 233 5.41 -34.88 -11.83
N ARG A 234 5.66 -36.08 -12.37
CA ARG A 234 5.61 -37.35 -11.61
C ARG A 234 6.70 -37.49 -10.56
N THR A 235 7.74 -36.67 -10.61
CA THR A 235 8.85 -36.65 -9.64
C THR A 235 8.53 -35.80 -8.43
N HIS A 236 7.53 -34.92 -8.51
CA HIS A 236 7.07 -34.11 -7.39
C HIS A 236 6.66 -34.99 -6.21
N ALA A 237 7.20 -34.71 -5.02
CA ALA A 237 7.01 -35.54 -3.82
C ALA A 237 5.53 -35.76 -3.46
N TYR A 238 4.68 -34.78 -3.78
CA TYR A 238 3.24 -34.83 -3.52
C TYR A 238 2.39 -35.18 -4.75
N TYR A 239 2.97 -35.62 -5.86
CA TYR A 239 2.25 -35.89 -7.11
C TYR A 239 1.03 -36.81 -6.90
N SER A 240 1.24 -37.98 -6.28
CA SER A 240 0.17 -38.96 -6.02
C SER A 240 -0.96 -38.40 -5.15
N LYS A 241 -0.63 -37.53 -4.18
CA LYS A 241 -1.63 -36.89 -3.32
C LYS A 241 -2.41 -35.83 -4.11
N ALA A 242 -1.72 -35.01 -4.90
CA ALA A 242 -2.34 -33.99 -5.71
C ALA A 242 -3.32 -34.57 -6.73
N ILE A 243 -2.97 -35.63 -7.46
CA ILE A 243 -3.89 -36.28 -8.42
C ILE A 243 -5.11 -36.92 -7.74
N SER A 244 -4.96 -37.39 -6.49
CA SER A 244 -6.08 -38.00 -5.75
C SER A 244 -7.10 -36.97 -5.26
N MET A 245 -6.71 -35.70 -5.18
CA MET A 245 -7.60 -34.60 -4.80
C MET A 245 -8.39 -34.13 -6.02
N THR A 246 -9.59 -34.69 -6.19
CA THR A 246 -10.51 -34.35 -7.29
C THR A 246 -11.53 -33.27 -6.93
N TYR A 247 -11.64 -32.93 -5.65
CA TYR A 247 -12.57 -31.91 -5.14
C TYR A 247 -11.84 -30.85 -4.33
N SER A 248 -12.32 -29.60 -4.44
CA SER A 248 -11.81 -28.45 -3.69
C SER A 248 -12.93 -27.86 -2.85
N ASN A 249 -12.67 -27.64 -1.56
CA ASN A 249 -13.64 -27.02 -0.67
C ASN A 249 -13.94 -25.57 -1.13
N PRO A 250 -15.18 -25.08 -0.95
CA PRO A 250 -15.53 -23.69 -1.24
C PRO A 250 -14.56 -22.71 -0.57
N GLY A 251 -14.13 -21.69 -1.31
CA GLY A 251 -13.19 -20.69 -0.82
C GLY A 251 -11.71 -21.11 -0.83
N ARG A 252 -11.38 -22.40 -1.01
CA ARG A 252 -9.98 -22.85 -1.10
C ARG A 252 -9.25 -22.22 -2.29
N ILE A 253 -9.88 -22.16 -3.46
CA ILE A 253 -9.30 -21.54 -4.66
C ILE A 253 -9.03 -20.06 -4.42
N LYS A 254 -10.01 -19.32 -3.88
CA LYS A 254 -9.82 -17.92 -3.47
C LYS A 254 -8.60 -17.77 -2.56
N ARG A 255 -8.48 -18.61 -1.52
CA ARG A 255 -7.34 -18.58 -0.61
C ARG A 255 -6.02 -18.79 -1.34
N MET A 256 -5.94 -19.79 -2.22
CA MET A 256 -4.71 -20.06 -2.98
C MET A 256 -4.30 -18.89 -3.87
N VAL A 257 -5.25 -18.32 -4.61
CA VAL A 257 -4.99 -17.15 -5.48
C VAL A 257 -4.50 -15.96 -4.65
N THR A 258 -5.12 -15.69 -3.49
CA THR A 258 -4.68 -14.62 -2.60
C THR A 258 -3.31 -14.90 -1.96
N GLU A 259 -3.00 -16.15 -1.60
CA GLU A 259 -1.68 -16.53 -1.09
C GLU A 259 -0.58 -16.35 -2.14
N VAL A 260 -0.82 -16.76 -3.39
CA VAL A 260 0.12 -16.57 -4.50
C VAL A 260 0.36 -15.08 -4.74
N ALA A 261 -0.70 -14.26 -4.74
CA ALA A 261 -0.58 -12.82 -4.84
C ALA A 261 0.23 -12.23 -3.67
N ASN A 262 -0.05 -12.63 -2.42
CA ASN A 262 0.68 -12.18 -1.25
C ASN A 262 2.18 -12.54 -1.33
N MET A 263 2.51 -13.78 -1.71
CA MET A 263 3.90 -14.22 -1.88
C MET A 263 4.67 -13.34 -2.88
N SER A 264 4.02 -12.90 -3.97
CA SER A 264 4.70 -12.10 -5.00
C SER A 264 5.29 -10.78 -4.50
N THR A 265 4.81 -10.26 -3.36
CA THR A 265 5.23 -8.97 -2.80
C THR A 265 5.91 -9.10 -1.43
N SER A 266 5.70 -10.21 -0.72
CA SER A 266 6.16 -10.43 0.66
C SER A 266 7.30 -11.45 0.80
N LEU A 267 7.70 -12.13 -0.29
CA LEU A 267 8.79 -13.11 -0.22
C LEU A 267 10.11 -12.47 0.23
N PRO A 268 10.79 -13.07 1.24
CA PRO A 268 12.15 -12.70 1.59
C PRO A 268 13.11 -12.86 0.42
N ILE A 269 14.08 -11.94 0.34
CA ILE A 269 15.15 -11.99 -0.66
C ILE A 269 15.88 -13.33 -0.60
N GLY A 270 16.07 -13.96 -1.77
CA GLY A 270 16.72 -15.28 -1.88
C GLY A 270 15.79 -16.49 -1.77
N ILE A 271 14.48 -16.27 -1.59
CA ILE A 271 13.45 -17.33 -1.70
C ILE A 271 12.72 -17.18 -3.04
N PHE A 272 12.65 -18.26 -3.80
CA PHE A 272 11.91 -18.31 -5.06
C PHE A 272 10.83 -19.38 -4.99
N VAL A 273 9.67 -19.11 -5.56
CA VAL A 273 8.53 -20.04 -5.59
C VAL A 273 8.07 -20.21 -7.03
N LYS A 274 7.95 -21.47 -7.45
CA LYS A 274 7.29 -21.84 -8.69
C LYS A 274 5.98 -22.54 -8.37
N VAL A 275 4.87 -22.03 -8.91
CA VAL A 275 3.53 -22.57 -8.71
C VAL A 275 3.06 -23.22 -10.01
N SER A 276 2.39 -24.38 -9.95
CA SER A 276 1.77 -24.95 -11.16
C SER A 276 0.60 -24.07 -11.63
N GLU A 277 0.48 -23.90 -12.95
CA GLU A 277 -0.60 -23.16 -13.62
C GLU A 277 -1.95 -23.88 -13.51
N SER A 278 -1.96 -25.21 -13.61
CA SER A 278 -3.17 -26.04 -13.53
C SER A 278 -3.52 -26.42 -12.10
N ARG A 279 -2.53 -26.40 -11.19
CA ARG A 279 -2.65 -26.82 -9.80
C ARG A 279 -1.98 -25.80 -8.87
N PRO A 280 -2.67 -24.69 -8.51
CA PRO A 280 -2.11 -23.68 -7.60
C PRO A 280 -1.87 -24.19 -6.16
N ASP A 281 -2.35 -25.39 -5.83
CA ASP A 281 -2.01 -26.10 -4.59
C ASP A 281 -0.69 -26.87 -4.64
N VAL A 282 -0.01 -26.88 -5.80
CA VAL A 282 1.27 -27.54 -6.01
C VAL A 282 2.32 -26.50 -6.36
N MET A 283 3.38 -26.45 -5.56
CA MET A 283 4.48 -25.52 -5.73
C MET A 283 5.81 -26.15 -5.35
N LYS A 284 6.89 -25.63 -5.92
CA LYS A 284 8.27 -25.87 -5.51
C LYS A 284 8.88 -24.57 -5.03
N CYS A 285 9.73 -24.65 -4.03
CA CYS A 285 10.43 -23.49 -3.47
C CYS A 285 11.93 -23.72 -3.60
N LEU A 286 12.67 -22.66 -3.91
CA LEU A 286 14.13 -22.65 -3.86
C LEU A 286 14.55 -21.62 -2.81
N ILE A 287 15.29 -22.07 -1.79
CA ILE A 287 15.73 -21.23 -0.68
C ILE A 287 17.25 -21.11 -0.73
N MET A 288 17.75 -19.88 -0.78
CA MET A 288 19.16 -19.59 -0.59
C MET A 288 19.50 -19.56 0.90
N GLY A 289 20.52 -20.32 1.31
CA GLY A 289 20.97 -20.33 2.69
C GLY A 289 21.59 -18.99 3.12
N PRO A 290 21.29 -18.49 4.33
CA PRO A 290 21.78 -17.19 4.81
C PRO A 290 23.32 -17.15 4.86
N PRO A 291 23.94 -16.00 4.52
CA PRO A 291 25.40 -15.88 4.42
C PRO A 291 26.14 -16.22 5.71
N ASP A 292 25.54 -15.90 6.86
CA ASP A 292 26.12 -16.14 8.19
C ASP A 292 25.77 -17.53 8.76
N SER A 293 25.52 -18.52 7.91
CA SER A 293 25.14 -19.88 8.31
C SER A 293 26.03 -20.94 7.65
N PRO A 294 26.06 -22.18 8.18
CA PRO A 294 26.71 -23.32 7.52
C PRO A 294 26.15 -23.65 6.12
N TYR A 295 25.02 -23.04 5.76
CA TYR A 295 24.33 -23.20 4.50
C TYR A 295 24.54 -22.00 3.56
N GLY A 296 25.45 -21.08 3.90
CA GLY A 296 25.63 -19.81 3.20
C GLY A 296 25.73 -19.95 1.69
N TYR A 297 24.83 -19.25 1.00
CA TYR A 297 24.71 -19.21 -0.47
C TYR A 297 24.41 -20.56 -1.14
N ALA A 298 24.22 -21.64 -0.39
CA ALA A 298 23.75 -22.91 -0.94
C ALA A 298 22.27 -22.80 -1.33
N LEU A 299 21.87 -23.54 -2.35
CA LEU A 299 20.51 -23.56 -2.88
C LEU A 299 19.82 -24.85 -2.47
N PHE A 300 18.64 -24.74 -1.86
CA PHE A 300 17.83 -25.87 -1.38
C PHE A 300 16.48 -25.84 -2.06
N GLU A 301 16.15 -26.92 -2.78
CA GLU A 301 14.82 -27.19 -3.35
C GLU A 301 14.02 -28.09 -2.40
#